data_AF-A0A957NTB0-F1
#
_entry.id   AF-A0A957NTB0-F1
#
_cell.length_a   1.000
_cell.length_b   1.000
_cell.length_c   1.000
_cell.angle_alpha   90.00
_cell.angle_beta   90.00
_cell.angle_gamma   90.00
#
_symmetry.space_group_name_H-M   'P 1'
#
loop_
_entity.id
_entity.type
_entity.pdbx_description
1 polymer ?
#
loop_
_entity_poly.entity_id
_entity_poly.type
_entity_poly.pdbx_seq_one_letter_code
_entity_poly.pdbx_strand_id
1 'polypeptide(L)'
;WVRRDIAAEIWDLGVAPVTEDPNSIYAQARAKEISLTASSVYNTVYGDKALLRPRAVAVGQDGTRAIADSGNNRVVILDAAGNFVTAFGSRCYLAEGESSGCVDPDGDGPLQMGDGQFAQYGADSDGMWGIAVAANGEIFVADTWNGRIQVFDSQGQFLRKWGYFNTTNSELGDPLSMFGPRGIALDLQGNLLVADTGNKRILQFTPTGEALNQVGGGGVVGGRFEEPVGVGVDPRDGSVFVADAWNRRIQKLAPDLSFVAEYAVPGWESQEIFHKPYVAVAPNGDIYASDPQMYRIYVYGADGALKAAFGNYGADMTQIGLPTGLAIDATSNSILVADADNNRVMVFPLLP
;
A
#
# COMPACT_ATOMS: atom_id res chain seq x y z
N TRP A 1 -39.76 30.52 -15.18
CA TRP A 1 -40.03 31.72 -14.37
C TRP A 1 -40.28 31.26 -12.96
N VAL A 2 -39.23 31.24 -12.14
CA VAL A 2 -39.40 31.01 -10.70
C VAL A 2 -40.01 32.28 -10.12
N ARG A 3 -41.09 32.12 -9.37
CA ARG A 3 -41.86 33.21 -8.79
C ARG A 3 -40.98 33.95 -7.76
N ARG A 4 -40.86 35.28 -7.91
CA ARG A 4 -39.92 36.16 -7.17
C ARG A 4 -40.14 36.13 -5.64
N ASP A 5 -41.30 35.64 -5.23
CA ASP A 5 -41.80 35.42 -3.87
C ASP A 5 -41.25 34.15 -3.20
N ILE A 6 -40.82 33.13 -3.96
CA ILE A 6 -40.23 31.90 -3.39
C ILE A 6 -38.69 32.03 -3.23
N ALA A 7 -38.06 32.91 -4.01
CA ALA A 7 -36.61 33.15 -3.92
C ALA A 7 -36.19 33.84 -2.61
N ALA A 8 -37.12 34.52 -1.92
CA ALA A 8 -36.86 35.17 -0.64
C ALA A 8 -36.96 34.20 0.56
N GLU A 9 -37.72 33.11 0.46
CA GLU A 9 -37.81 32.08 1.52
C GLU A 9 -36.63 31.10 1.51
N ILE A 10 -35.91 30.99 0.38
CA ILE A 10 -34.71 30.15 0.25
C ILE A 10 -33.49 30.81 0.94
N TRP A 11 -33.52 32.13 1.17
CA TRP A 11 -32.40 32.87 1.74
C TRP A 11 -32.31 32.75 3.28
N ASP A 12 -33.36 32.26 3.95
CA ASP A 12 -33.36 31.98 5.40
C ASP A 12 -32.94 30.53 5.73
N LEU A 13 -32.65 29.70 4.72
CA LEU A 13 -31.85 28.49 4.91
C LEU A 13 -30.37 28.88 4.92
N GLY A 14 -30.03 29.81 5.82
CA GLY A 14 -28.66 29.96 6.27
C GLY A 14 -28.23 28.60 6.79
N VAL A 15 -27.33 27.95 6.07
CA VAL A 15 -26.52 26.87 6.64
C VAL A 15 -25.77 27.55 7.76
N ALA A 16 -26.33 27.50 8.97
CA ALA A 16 -25.55 27.74 10.17
C ALA A 16 -24.31 26.87 10.00
N PRO A 17 -23.08 27.40 10.21
CA PRO A 17 -21.91 26.54 10.19
C PRO A 17 -22.22 25.39 11.14
N VAL A 18 -22.27 24.17 10.60
CA VAL A 18 -22.43 22.98 11.43
C VAL A 18 -21.28 23.09 12.41
N THR A 19 -21.59 23.31 13.69
CA THR A 19 -20.57 23.32 14.72
C THR A 19 -20.03 21.91 14.76
N GLU A 20 -18.85 21.71 14.15
CA GLU A 20 -18.12 20.47 14.21
C GLU A 20 -17.97 20.10 15.69
N ASP A 21 -18.36 18.89 16.08
CA ASP A 21 -18.12 18.41 17.43
C ASP A 21 -16.60 18.48 17.66
N PRO A 22 -16.12 19.30 18.61
CA PRO A 22 -14.68 19.43 18.86
C PRO A 22 -14.06 18.12 19.35
N ASN A 23 -14.86 17.15 19.78
CA ASN A 23 -14.42 15.81 20.13
C ASN A 23 -14.48 14.82 18.96
N SER A 24 -14.98 15.22 17.79
CA SER A 24 -14.96 14.38 16.60
C SER A 24 -13.52 14.05 16.21
N ILE A 25 -13.34 12.87 15.60
CA ILE A 25 -12.02 12.41 15.18
C ILE A 25 -11.41 13.30 14.06
N TYR A 26 -12.25 14.05 13.33
CA TYR A 26 -11.85 15.06 12.34
C TYR A 26 -11.29 16.31 13.00
N ALA A 27 -11.98 16.86 14.01
CA ALA A 27 -11.51 17.99 14.79
C ALA A 27 -10.20 17.65 15.51
N GLN A 28 -10.09 16.43 16.04
CA GLN A 28 -8.84 15.91 16.63
C GLN A 28 -7.72 15.82 15.59
N ALA A 29 -7.98 15.27 14.40
CA ALA A 29 -7.00 15.21 13.34
C ALA A 29 -6.49 16.58 12.92
N ARG A 30 -7.39 17.54 12.71
CA ARG A 30 -7.04 18.92 12.35
C ARG A 30 -6.22 19.62 13.43
N ALA A 31 -6.54 19.39 14.70
CA ALA A 31 -5.78 19.93 15.83
C ALA A 31 -4.37 19.31 15.96
N LYS A 32 -4.11 18.18 15.30
CA LYS A 32 -2.84 17.46 15.28
C LYS A 32 -2.06 17.63 13.97
N GLU A 33 -2.51 18.53 13.08
CA GLU A 33 -1.81 18.84 11.84
C GLU A 33 -0.46 19.51 12.13
N ILE A 34 0.59 18.98 11.52
CA ILE A 34 1.94 19.51 11.55
C ILE A 34 2.45 19.67 10.12
N SER A 35 3.38 20.60 9.93
CA SER A 35 4.15 20.69 8.68
C SER A 35 5.44 19.89 8.85
N LEU A 36 5.69 18.95 7.94
CA LEU A 36 6.89 18.14 7.90
C LEU A 36 7.53 18.26 6.52
N THR A 37 8.81 18.63 6.47
CA THR A 37 9.55 18.77 5.22
C THR A 37 10.29 17.48 4.93
N ALA A 38 10.16 16.97 3.70
CA ALA A 38 10.94 15.84 3.23
C ALA A 38 12.44 16.17 3.24
N SER A 39 13.25 15.22 3.71
CA SER A 39 14.71 15.32 3.70
C SER A 39 15.29 15.00 2.33
N SER A 40 14.60 14.19 1.53
CA SER A 40 14.97 13.88 0.15
C SER A 40 13.76 13.50 -0.70
N VAL A 41 13.92 13.59 -2.02
CA VAL A 41 12.90 13.23 -3.01
C VAL A 41 13.56 12.45 -4.15
N TYR A 42 12.96 11.33 -4.51
CA TYR A 42 13.32 10.47 -5.62
C TYR A 42 12.38 10.75 -6.80
N ASN A 43 12.83 11.55 -7.76
CA ASN A 43 12.03 11.99 -8.92
C ASN A 43 12.88 12.19 -10.20
N THR A 44 13.98 11.45 -10.32
CA THR A 44 14.86 11.50 -11.50
C THR A 44 14.53 10.38 -12.49
N VAL A 45 15.37 10.22 -13.51
CA VAL A 45 15.36 9.09 -14.45
C VAL A 45 16.10 7.91 -13.84
N TYR A 46 15.43 6.76 -13.81
CA TYR A 46 15.96 5.49 -13.33
C TYR A 46 16.05 4.52 -14.52
N GLY A 47 17.27 4.27 -14.99
CA GLY A 47 17.52 3.60 -16.26
C GLY A 47 17.13 4.50 -17.44
N ASP A 48 16.08 4.15 -18.15
CA ASP A 48 15.58 4.81 -19.36
C ASP A 48 14.32 5.69 -19.13
N LYS A 49 13.71 5.62 -17.95
CA LYS A 49 12.44 6.31 -17.66
C LYS A 49 12.45 7.00 -16.29
N ALA A 50 11.78 8.15 -16.20
CA ALA A 50 11.38 8.72 -14.92
C ALA A 50 10.29 7.84 -14.28
N LEU A 51 10.11 7.97 -12.96
CA LEU A 51 8.99 7.32 -12.28
C LEU A 51 7.66 7.78 -12.89
N LEU A 52 6.68 6.89 -12.90
CA LEU A 52 5.31 7.15 -13.34
C LEU A 52 4.36 6.41 -12.42
N ARG A 53 3.59 7.15 -11.61
CA ARG A 53 2.67 6.62 -10.60
C ARG A 53 3.32 5.55 -9.70
N PRO A 54 4.42 5.88 -8.99
CA PRO A 54 4.98 4.95 -8.00
C PRO A 54 3.92 4.69 -6.93
N ARG A 55 3.57 3.42 -6.72
CA ARG A 55 2.44 3.04 -5.86
C ARG A 55 2.88 2.47 -4.52
N ALA A 56 4.01 1.78 -4.52
CA ALA A 56 4.57 1.23 -3.31
C ALA A 56 6.07 1.36 -3.26
N VAL A 57 6.57 1.32 -2.04
CA VAL A 57 7.97 1.37 -1.71
C VAL A 57 8.21 0.36 -0.59
N ALA A 58 9.38 -0.25 -0.58
CA ALA A 58 9.87 -1.12 0.49
C ALA A 58 11.34 -0.81 0.76
N VAL A 59 11.77 -1.08 2.00
CA VAL A 59 13.15 -0.89 2.44
C VAL A 59 13.66 -2.19 3.04
N GLY A 60 14.78 -2.69 2.50
CA GLY A 60 15.50 -3.84 3.03
C GLY A 60 16.30 -3.49 4.28
N GLN A 61 16.74 -4.51 5.03
CA GLN A 61 17.52 -4.31 6.26
C GLN A 61 18.88 -3.63 6.02
N ASP A 62 19.42 -3.76 4.82
CA ASP A 62 20.65 -3.10 4.36
C ASP A 62 20.43 -1.67 3.85
N GLY A 63 19.19 -1.17 3.90
CA GLY A 63 18.77 0.13 3.38
C GLY A 63 18.43 0.13 1.90
N THR A 64 18.52 -1.00 1.18
CA THR A 64 18.09 -1.11 -0.21
C THR A 64 16.63 -0.68 -0.35
N ARG A 65 16.31 0.17 -1.31
CA ARG A 65 14.96 0.71 -1.53
C ARG A 65 14.41 0.14 -2.82
N ALA A 66 13.26 -0.53 -2.74
CA ALA A 66 12.55 -1.04 -3.90
C ALA A 66 11.28 -0.22 -4.12
N ILE A 67 11.07 0.29 -5.33
CA ILE A 67 9.92 1.12 -5.71
C ILE A 67 9.13 0.37 -6.78
N ALA A 68 7.84 0.19 -6.52
CA ALA A 68 6.88 -0.30 -7.48
C ALA A 68 6.45 0.86 -8.39
N ASP A 69 7.12 1.01 -9.53
CA ASP A 69 6.92 2.05 -10.54
C ASP A 69 5.78 1.63 -11.49
N SER A 70 4.56 1.58 -10.93
CA SER A 70 3.43 0.86 -11.49
C SER A 70 2.98 1.38 -12.85
N GLY A 71 3.06 2.68 -13.10
CA GLY A 71 2.73 3.26 -14.40
C GLY A 71 3.69 2.84 -15.52
N ASN A 72 4.93 2.46 -15.17
CA ASN A 72 5.92 1.92 -16.10
C ASN A 72 5.96 0.38 -16.13
N ASN A 73 5.13 -0.28 -15.33
CA ASN A 73 5.09 -1.74 -15.20
C ASN A 73 6.45 -2.36 -14.81
N ARG A 74 7.18 -1.72 -13.89
CA ARG A 74 8.50 -2.18 -13.45
C ARG A 74 8.75 -1.92 -11.97
N VAL A 75 9.73 -2.64 -11.43
CA VAL A 75 10.35 -2.35 -10.14
C VAL A 75 11.64 -1.58 -10.36
N VAL A 76 11.88 -0.55 -9.56
CA VAL A 76 13.13 0.22 -9.52
C VAL A 76 13.83 -0.05 -8.19
N ILE A 77 15.11 -0.40 -8.25
CA ILE A 77 15.95 -0.66 -7.08
C ILE A 77 16.96 0.47 -6.92
N LEU A 78 17.00 1.03 -5.72
CA LEU A 78 17.97 2.02 -5.27
C LEU A 78 18.80 1.47 -4.12
N ASP A 79 20.05 1.92 -4.01
CA ASP A 79 20.87 1.65 -2.83
C ASP A 79 20.41 2.49 -1.61
N ALA A 80 21.04 2.27 -0.46
CA ALA A 80 20.73 2.99 0.78
C ALA A 80 20.87 4.52 0.66
N ALA A 81 21.76 5.00 -0.22
CA ALA A 81 21.98 6.42 -0.50
C ALA A 81 20.97 6.98 -1.52
N GLY A 82 20.12 6.13 -2.12
CA GLY A 82 19.12 6.51 -3.11
C GLY A 82 19.64 6.53 -4.55
N ASN A 83 20.82 5.97 -4.83
CA ASN A 83 21.34 5.86 -6.20
C ASN A 83 20.68 4.69 -6.93
N PHE A 84 20.47 4.85 -8.23
CA PHE A 84 19.93 3.80 -9.09
C PHE A 84 20.85 2.58 -9.16
N VAL A 85 20.30 1.39 -8.94
CA VAL A 85 20.99 0.10 -9.07
C VAL A 85 20.52 -0.63 -10.33
N THR A 86 19.22 -0.93 -10.40
CA THR A 86 18.62 -1.66 -11.51
C THR A 86 17.12 -1.38 -11.61
N ALA A 87 16.51 -1.71 -12.75
CA ALA A 87 15.08 -1.78 -12.91
C ALA A 87 14.70 -2.99 -13.77
N PHE A 88 13.59 -3.64 -13.44
CA PHE A 88 13.13 -4.86 -14.11
C PHE A 88 11.61 -4.94 -14.14
N GLY A 89 11.08 -5.69 -15.09
CA GLY A 89 9.65 -5.81 -15.31
C GLY A 89 9.17 -5.17 -16.61
N SER A 90 8.02 -5.64 -17.07
CA SER A 90 7.25 -5.04 -18.15
C SER A 90 5.78 -5.44 -18.03
N ARG A 91 4.91 -4.90 -18.89
CA ARG A 91 3.48 -5.16 -18.85
C ARG A 91 3.15 -6.58 -19.35
N CYS A 92 2.33 -7.31 -18.61
CA CYS A 92 1.71 -8.57 -19.01
C CYS A 92 0.43 -8.83 -18.21
N TYR A 93 -0.72 -8.75 -18.87
CA TYR A 93 -1.99 -9.21 -18.31
C TYR A 93 -2.31 -10.59 -18.88
N LEU A 94 -2.16 -11.64 -18.05
CA LEU A 94 -2.20 -13.03 -18.50
C LEU A 94 -3.51 -13.41 -19.20
N ALA A 95 -4.64 -12.80 -18.81
CA ALA A 95 -5.93 -13.05 -19.43
C ALA A 95 -6.01 -12.60 -20.90
N GLU A 96 -5.17 -11.64 -21.30
CA GLU A 96 -5.04 -11.12 -22.68
C GLU A 96 -3.85 -11.74 -23.43
N GLY A 97 -2.99 -12.51 -22.74
CA GLY A 97 -1.81 -13.14 -23.31
C GLY A 97 -0.89 -12.14 -24.02
N GLU A 98 -0.30 -12.56 -25.14
CA GLU A 98 0.64 -11.76 -25.95
C GLU A 98 0.10 -10.38 -26.35
N SER A 99 -1.23 -10.23 -26.52
CA SER A 99 -1.83 -8.95 -26.92
C SER A 99 -1.63 -7.83 -25.88
N SER A 100 -1.35 -8.20 -24.62
CA SER A 100 -1.04 -7.28 -23.53
C SER A 100 0.46 -7.04 -23.32
N GLY A 101 1.33 -7.66 -24.12
CA GLY A 101 2.78 -7.61 -23.99
C GLY A 101 3.41 -8.77 -23.22
N CYS A 102 2.63 -9.80 -22.87
CA CYS A 102 3.17 -11.02 -22.25
C CYS A 102 4.15 -11.73 -23.19
N VAL A 103 5.31 -12.10 -22.66
CA VAL A 103 6.34 -12.87 -23.34
C VAL A 103 6.73 -14.06 -22.48
N ASP A 104 7.12 -15.15 -23.16
CA ASP A 104 7.87 -16.22 -22.52
C ASP A 104 9.35 -15.81 -22.47
N PRO A 105 9.96 -15.63 -21.27
CA PRO A 105 11.31 -15.10 -21.17
C PRO A 105 12.40 -16.01 -21.76
N ASP A 106 12.19 -17.33 -21.79
CA ASP A 106 13.19 -18.30 -22.24
C ASP A 106 12.67 -19.34 -23.25
N GLY A 107 11.38 -19.29 -23.61
CA GLY A 107 10.79 -20.10 -24.66
C GLY A 107 10.51 -21.52 -24.19
N ASP A 108 11.21 -22.52 -24.72
CA ASP A 108 11.05 -23.93 -24.29
C ASP A 108 11.75 -24.23 -22.94
N GLY A 109 12.10 -23.18 -22.18
CA GLY A 109 12.80 -23.27 -20.91
C GLY A 109 11.87 -23.51 -19.70
N PRO A 110 12.42 -23.43 -18.48
CA PRO A 110 11.64 -23.61 -17.26
C PRO A 110 10.73 -22.42 -16.91
N LEU A 111 10.96 -21.23 -17.47
CA LEU A 111 10.09 -20.08 -17.24
C LEU A 111 8.81 -20.21 -18.09
N GLN A 112 7.80 -19.44 -17.72
CA GLN A 112 6.53 -19.42 -18.43
C GLN A 112 6.20 -18.01 -18.87
N MET A 113 5.32 -17.90 -19.85
CA MET A 113 4.74 -16.64 -20.28
C MET A 113 4.32 -15.76 -19.09
N GLY A 114 4.82 -14.53 -19.09
CA GLY A 114 4.55 -13.53 -18.06
C GLY A 114 5.49 -13.56 -16.85
N ASP A 115 6.43 -14.50 -16.76
CA ASP A 115 7.37 -14.53 -15.63
C ASP A 115 8.32 -13.33 -15.68
N GLY A 116 8.38 -12.63 -14.55
CA GLY A 116 9.07 -11.35 -14.47
C GLY A 116 8.33 -10.18 -15.11
N GLN A 117 7.07 -10.35 -15.51
CA GLN A 117 6.21 -9.27 -16.01
C GLN A 117 4.99 -9.08 -15.10
N PHE A 118 4.38 -7.90 -15.13
CA PHE A 118 3.32 -7.49 -14.20
C PHE A 118 2.07 -7.03 -14.94
N ALA A 119 0.90 -7.32 -14.37
CA ALA A 119 -0.36 -6.92 -14.96
C ALA A 119 -0.56 -5.42 -14.96
N GLN A 120 -1.39 -4.96 -15.89
CA GLN A 120 -1.98 -3.62 -15.89
C GLN A 120 -3.37 -3.72 -16.54
N TYR A 121 -4.43 -3.57 -15.75
CA TYR A 121 -5.81 -3.73 -16.21
C TYR A 121 -6.41 -2.41 -16.73
N GLY A 122 -5.99 -1.96 -17.91
CA GLY A 122 -6.41 -0.67 -18.48
C GLY A 122 -5.48 0.48 -18.12
N ALA A 123 -5.83 1.71 -18.50
CA ALA A 123 -4.92 2.86 -18.43
C ALA A 123 -4.78 3.46 -17.02
N ASP A 124 -5.82 3.37 -16.20
CA ASP A 124 -5.86 3.95 -14.83
C ASP A 124 -5.70 2.91 -13.72
N SER A 125 -5.57 1.66 -14.11
CA SER A 125 -5.29 0.54 -13.23
C SER A 125 -3.78 0.35 -13.15
N ASP A 126 -3.18 0.77 -12.06
CA ASP A 126 -1.87 0.25 -11.68
C ASP A 126 -2.03 -1.24 -11.31
N GLY A 127 -1.16 -2.12 -11.81
CA GLY A 127 -1.32 -3.56 -11.58
C GLY A 127 -0.24 -4.25 -10.75
N MET A 128 0.79 -3.52 -10.31
CA MET A 128 1.56 -3.88 -9.11
C MET A 128 1.22 -2.93 -7.97
N TRP A 129 0.92 -3.50 -6.81
CA TRP A 129 0.48 -2.74 -5.64
C TRP A 129 1.40 -2.94 -4.44
N GLY A 130 1.76 -4.17 -4.10
CA GLY A 130 2.60 -4.48 -2.95
C GLY A 130 4.02 -4.81 -3.37
N ILE A 131 4.99 -4.33 -2.60
CA ILE A 131 6.38 -4.74 -2.71
C ILE A 131 6.96 -4.93 -1.29
N ALA A 132 7.82 -5.93 -1.12
CA ALA A 132 8.57 -6.16 0.12
C ALA A 132 9.99 -6.65 -0.19
N VAL A 133 10.95 -6.31 0.67
CA VAL A 133 12.36 -6.73 0.53
C VAL A 133 12.73 -7.57 1.75
N ALA A 134 13.14 -8.81 1.51
CA ALA A 134 13.57 -9.73 2.56
C ALA A 134 15.01 -9.48 3.00
N ALA A 135 15.37 -10.01 4.17
CA ALA A 135 16.71 -9.87 4.75
C ALA A 135 17.82 -10.50 3.89
N ASN A 136 17.47 -11.50 3.07
CA ASN A 136 18.38 -12.12 2.09
C ASN A 136 18.46 -11.34 0.75
N GLY A 137 17.78 -10.20 0.64
CA GLY A 137 17.74 -9.37 -0.57
C GLY A 137 16.71 -9.81 -1.62
N GLU A 138 15.89 -10.83 -1.34
CA GLU A 138 14.79 -11.20 -2.25
C GLU A 138 13.69 -10.14 -2.24
N ILE A 139 13.13 -9.87 -3.41
CA ILE A 139 12.09 -8.86 -3.61
C ILE A 139 10.78 -9.58 -3.97
N PHE A 140 9.77 -9.38 -3.14
CA PHE A 140 8.43 -9.92 -3.33
C PHE A 140 7.55 -8.83 -3.93
N VAL A 141 6.76 -9.19 -4.95
CA VAL A 141 5.87 -8.26 -5.65
C VAL A 141 4.49 -8.89 -5.78
N ALA A 142 3.46 -8.15 -5.37
CA ALA A 142 2.08 -8.51 -5.64
C ALA A 142 1.68 -8.07 -7.05
N ASP A 143 1.52 -9.05 -7.94
CA ASP A 143 1.02 -8.88 -9.30
C ASP A 143 -0.51 -8.98 -9.28
N THR A 144 -1.13 -7.87 -8.88
CA THR A 144 -2.50 -7.78 -8.38
C THR A 144 -3.53 -8.34 -9.35
N TRP A 145 -3.45 -7.97 -10.64
CA TRP A 145 -4.47 -8.38 -11.60
C TRP A 145 -4.18 -9.72 -12.27
N ASN A 146 -2.98 -10.28 -12.11
CA ASN A 146 -2.71 -11.69 -12.42
C ASN A 146 -2.97 -12.60 -11.21
N GLY A 147 -3.31 -12.04 -10.04
CA GLY A 147 -3.68 -12.79 -8.83
C GLY A 147 -2.54 -13.66 -8.32
N ARG A 148 -1.30 -13.17 -8.38
CA ARG A 148 -0.11 -13.94 -8.00
C ARG A 148 0.90 -13.08 -7.25
N ILE A 149 1.77 -13.74 -6.48
CA ILE A 149 3.00 -13.16 -5.96
C ILE A 149 4.16 -13.62 -6.84
N GLN A 150 5.06 -12.70 -7.18
CA GLN A 150 6.33 -13.02 -7.85
C GLN A 150 7.49 -12.62 -6.96
N VAL A 151 8.55 -13.43 -6.98
CA VAL A 151 9.76 -13.22 -6.18
C VAL A 151 10.98 -13.14 -7.08
N PHE A 152 11.82 -12.16 -6.79
CA PHE A 152 13.03 -11.84 -7.56
C PHE A 152 14.24 -11.81 -6.63
N ASP A 153 15.43 -12.01 -7.19
CA ASP A 153 16.66 -11.69 -6.47
C ASP A 153 16.93 -10.17 -6.45
N SER A 154 17.97 -9.77 -5.72
CA SER A 154 18.40 -8.36 -5.63
C SER A 154 18.80 -7.72 -6.97
N GLN A 155 19.03 -8.51 -8.01
CA GLN A 155 19.38 -8.06 -9.36
C GLN A 155 18.16 -8.03 -10.30
N GLY A 156 16.98 -8.42 -9.82
CA GLY A 156 15.74 -8.45 -10.60
C GLY A 156 15.54 -9.69 -11.44
N GLN A 157 16.30 -10.77 -11.20
CA GLN A 157 16.05 -12.05 -11.85
C GLN A 157 14.86 -12.75 -11.20
N PHE A 158 13.94 -13.25 -12.01
CA PHE A 158 12.80 -14.02 -11.53
C PHE A 158 13.27 -15.32 -10.86
N LEU A 159 12.75 -15.60 -9.66
CA LEU A 159 13.08 -16.81 -8.91
C LEU A 159 11.91 -17.78 -8.84
N ARG A 160 10.72 -17.28 -8.48
CA ARG A 160 9.53 -18.11 -8.24
C ARG A 160 8.27 -17.26 -8.21
N LYS A 161 7.12 -17.94 -8.32
CA LYS A 161 5.78 -17.35 -8.19
C LYS A 161 4.81 -18.34 -7.58
N TRP A 162 3.73 -17.83 -7.02
CA TRP A 162 2.58 -18.65 -6.64
C TRP A 162 1.28 -17.85 -6.70
N GLY A 163 0.18 -18.59 -6.75
CA GLY A 163 -1.16 -18.06 -6.85
C GLY A 163 -1.65 -17.90 -8.29
N TYR A 164 -2.95 -17.71 -8.41
CA TYR A 164 -3.65 -17.44 -9.65
C TYR A 164 -4.88 -16.57 -9.39
N PHE A 165 -5.26 -15.76 -10.38
CA PHE A 165 -6.43 -14.90 -10.31
C PHE A 165 -7.72 -15.71 -10.21
N ASN A 166 -8.37 -15.68 -9.05
CA ASN A 166 -9.70 -16.26 -8.86
C ASN A 166 -10.36 -15.77 -7.55
N THR A 167 -11.69 -15.73 -7.55
CA THR A 167 -12.49 -15.45 -6.35
C THR A 167 -12.70 -16.71 -5.53
N THR A 168 -12.76 -16.60 -4.20
CA THR A 168 -13.08 -17.74 -3.35
C THR A 168 -14.60 -17.92 -3.20
N ASN A 169 -15.06 -19.18 -3.24
CA ASN A 169 -16.47 -19.53 -3.00
C ASN A 169 -16.83 -19.62 -1.50
N SER A 170 -15.85 -19.39 -0.62
CA SER A 170 -15.99 -19.39 0.84
C SER A 170 -15.08 -18.31 1.43
N GLU A 171 -15.34 -17.94 2.69
CA GLU A 171 -14.61 -16.85 3.37
C GLU A 171 -13.09 -17.05 3.40
N LEU A 172 -12.63 -18.30 3.55
CA LEU A 172 -11.20 -18.63 3.65
C LEU A 172 -10.67 -19.46 2.48
N GLY A 173 -11.49 -20.08 1.62
CA GLY A 173 -11.09 -20.63 0.31
C GLY A 173 -9.75 -21.38 0.15
N ASP A 174 -9.31 -21.52 -1.10
CA ASP A 174 -7.94 -21.93 -1.44
C ASP A 174 -7.02 -20.70 -1.26
N PRO A 175 -5.94 -20.77 -0.46
CA PRO A 175 -4.98 -19.68 -0.31
C PRO A 175 -4.32 -19.23 -1.64
N LEU A 176 -4.18 -20.14 -2.61
CA LEU A 176 -3.55 -19.81 -3.91
C LEU A 176 -4.51 -19.08 -4.87
N SER A 177 -5.82 -19.15 -4.63
CA SER A 177 -6.85 -18.44 -5.40
C SER A 177 -6.97 -17.00 -4.91
N MET A 178 -6.21 -16.06 -5.48
CA MET A 178 -6.21 -14.67 -5.01
C MET A 178 -6.99 -13.76 -5.96
N PHE A 179 -7.76 -12.82 -5.40
CA PHE A 179 -8.50 -11.81 -6.14
C PHE A 179 -8.02 -10.42 -5.73
N GLY A 180 -7.05 -9.91 -6.48
CA GLY A 180 -6.44 -8.63 -6.19
C GLY A 180 -5.59 -8.64 -4.91
N PRO A 181 -4.51 -9.45 -4.83
CA PRO A 181 -3.52 -9.28 -3.78
C PRO A 181 -2.89 -7.89 -3.91
N ARG A 182 -2.93 -7.11 -2.83
CA ARG A 182 -2.45 -5.71 -2.81
C ARG A 182 -1.27 -5.56 -1.88
N GLY A 183 -1.47 -5.03 -0.67
CA GLY A 183 -0.39 -4.81 0.28
C GLY A 183 0.22 -6.14 0.72
N ILE A 184 1.55 -6.13 0.84
CA ILE A 184 2.32 -7.26 1.35
C ILE A 184 3.33 -6.77 2.38
N ALA A 185 3.66 -7.62 3.34
CA ALA A 185 4.70 -7.37 4.33
C ALA A 185 5.37 -8.70 4.71
N LEU A 186 6.56 -8.63 5.27
CA LEU A 186 7.24 -9.79 5.84
C LEU A 186 7.09 -9.76 7.37
N ASP A 187 6.74 -10.89 7.97
CA ASP A 187 6.74 -11.04 9.42
C ASP A 187 8.17 -11.20 9.98
N LEU A 188 8.29 -11.29 11.30
CA LEU A 188 9.59 -11.42 11.97
C LEU A 188 10.33 -12.74 11.65
N GLN A 189 9.63 -13.74 11.09
CA GLN A 189 10.20 -15.01 10.64
C GLN A 189 10.52 -14.98 9.13
N GLY A 190 10.21 -13.87 8.45
CA GLY A 190 10.37 -13.73 7.00
C GLY A 190 9.23 -14.32 6.18
N ASN A 191 8.13 -14.77 6.81
CA ASN A 191 6.96 -15.23 6.07
C ASN A 191 6.23 -14.03 5.44
N LEU A 192 5.66 -14.25 4.27
CA LEU A 192 4.94 -13.23 3.53
C LEU A 192 3.48 -13.14 4.00
N LEU A 193 3.08 -11.97 4.46
CA LEU A 193 1.70 -11.58 4.66
C LEU A 193 1.18 -10.91 3.39
N VAL A 194 -0.02 -11.28 2.96
CA VAL A 194 -0.66 -10.74 1.75
C VAL A 194 -2.10 -10.34 2.08
N ALA A 195 -2.45 -9.09 1.78
CA ALA A 195 -3.85 -8.68 1.73
C ALA A 195 -4.47 -9.13 0.39
N ASP A 196 -5.25 -10.22 0.43
CA ASP A 196 -6.05 -10.70 -0.68
C ASP A 196 -7.38 -9.93 -0.71
N THR A 197 -7.32 -8.70 -1.22
CA THR A 197 -8.31 -7.65 -0.99
C THR A 197 -9.71 -8.04 -1.45
N GLY A 198 -9.84 -8.55 -2.66
CA GLY A 198 -11.14 -8.90 -3.23
C GLY A 198 -11.80 -10.11 -2.56
N ASN A 199 -11.00 -10.99 -1.96
CA ASN A 199 -11.50 -12.10 -1.12
C ASN A 199 -11.58 -11.73 0.37
N LYS A 200 -11.26 -10.47 0.73
CA LYS A 200 -11.42 -9.90 2.08
C LYS A 200 -10.70 -10.68 3.17
N ARG A 201 -9.48 -11.13 2.90
CA ARG A 201 -8.68 -11.93 3.84
C ARG A 201 -7.20 -11.54 3.83
N ILE A 202 -6.51 -11.91 4.91
CA ILE A 202 -5.06 -11.87 5.01
C ILE A 202 -4.55 -13.31 4.92
N LEU A 203 -3.58 -13.52 4.04
CA LEU A 203 -2.90 -14.78 3.83
C LEU A 203 -1.49 -14.70 4.40
N GLN A 204 -0.97 -15.79 4.93
CA GLN A 204 0.42 -15.94 5.36
C GLN A 204 1.05 -17.13 4.61
N PHE A 205 2.21 -16.89 3.99
CA PHE A 205 2.96 -17.89 3.24
C PHE A 205 4.40 -17.98 3.74
N THR A 206 5.02 -19.15 3.67
CA THR A 206 6.47 -19.25 3.77
C THR A 206 7.14 -18.42 2.67
N PRO A 207 8.43 -18.06 2.80
CA PRO A 207 9.18 -17.39 1.73
C PRO A 207 9.14 -18.12 0.38
N THR A 208 8.91 -19.43 0.38
CA THR A 208 8.84 -20.29 -0.81
C THR A 208 7.42 -20.48 -1.36
N GLY A 209 6.40 -19.87 -0.74
CA GLY A 209 5.02 -19.86 -1.23
C GLY A 209 4.11 -20.95 -0.68
N GLU A 210 4.52 -21.67 0.37
CA GLU A 210 3.65 -22.63 1.05
C GLU A 210 2.69 -21.89 1.99
N ALA A 211 1.40 -22.19 1.92
CA ALA A 211 0.41 -21.54 2.78
C ALA A 211 0.56 -21.98 4.23
N LEU A 212 0.62 -21.01 5.15
CA LEU A 212 0.78 -21.23 6.59
C LEU A 212 -0.52 -20.97 7.36
N ASN A 213 -1.13 -19.81 7.11
CA ASN A 213 -2.29 -19.35 7.85
C ASN A 213 -3.14 -18.39 7.01
N GLN A 214 -4.38 -18.18 7.42
CA GLN A 214 -5.24 -17.16 6.84
C GLN A 214 -6.35 -16.75 7.81
N VAL A 215 -6.72 -15.47 7.76
CA VAL A 215 -7.81 -14.89 8.56
C VAL A 215 -8.61 -13.92 7.70
N GLY A 216 -9.88 -13.71 8.02
CA GLY A 216 -10.71 -12.73 7.35
C GLY A 216 -12.06 -13.28 6.97
N GLY A 217 -12.59 -12.81 5.85
CA GLY A 217 -13.99 -12.89 5.47
C GLY A 217 -14.67 -11.52 5.59
N GLY A 218 -15.71 -11.32 4.79
CA GLY A 218 -16.46 -10.05 4.76
C GLY A 218 -17.13 -9.74 6.10
N GLY A 219 -17.00 -8.51 6.58
CA GLY A 219 -17.72 -8.06 7.76
C GLY A 219 -17.09 -6.88 8.49
N VAL A 220 -17.75 -6.46 9.56
CA VAL A 220 -17.43 -5.25 10.34
C VAL A 220 -16.93 -5.56 11.76
N VAL A 221 -16.88 -6.83 12.17
CA VAL A 221 -16.38 -7.23 13.49
C VAL A 221 -14.86 -7.44 13.44
N GLY A 222 -14.21 -7.50 14.61
CA GLY A 222 -12.78 -7.77 14.70
C GLY A 222 -12.38 -9.08 14.00
N GLY A 223 -11.33 -9.03 13.19
CA GLY A 223 -10.85 -10.16 12.38
C GLY A 223 -11.63 -10.40 11.08
N ARG A 224 -12.66 -9.58 10.79
CA ARG A 224 -13.36 -9.53 9.49
C ARG A 224 -13.03 -8.22 8.78
N PHE A 225 -13.05 -8.23 7.46
CA PHE A 225 -12.57 -7.10 6.64
C PHE A 225 -13.57 -6.69 5.58
N GLU A 226 -13.51 -5.42 5.20
CA GLU A 226 -14.07 -4.88 3.97
C GLU A 226 -13.00 -4.03 3.28
N GLU A 227 -12.49 -4.57 2.18
CA GLU A 227 -11.35 -4.02 1.44
C GLU A 227 -10.07 -3.90 2.29
N PRO A 228 -9.48 -5.02 2.76
CA PRO A 228 -8.16 -4.99 3.38
C PRO A 228 -7.10 -4.67 2.32
N VAL A 229 -6.26 -3.65 2.51
CA VAL A 229 -5.29 -3.20 1.50
C VAL A 229 -3.86 -3.21 2.03
N GLY A 230 -3.46 -2.19 2.78
CA GLY A 230 -2.13 -2.11 3.37
C GLY A 230 -1.93 -3.12 4.48
N VAL A 231 -0.74 -3.72 4.54
CA VAL A 231 -0.31 -4.59 5.63
C VAL A 231 1.03 -4.07 6.13
N GLY A 232 1.15 -3.91 7.45
CA GLY A 232 2.39 -3.55 8.13
C GLY A 232 2.64 -4.49 9.31
N VAL A 233 3.91 -4.70 9.67
CA VAL A 233 4.29 -5.53 10.81
C VAL A 233 5.04 -4.67 11.82
N ASP A 234 4.67 -4.78 13.08
CA ASP A 234 5.39 -4.16 14.18
C ASP A 234 6.71 -4.91 14.42
N PRO A 235 7.87 -4.25 14.22
CA PRO A 235 9.16 -4.92 14.35
C PRO A 235 9.50 -5.32 15.79
N ARG A 236 8.73 -4.88 16.79
CA ARG A 236 8.99 -5.14 18.22
C ARG A 236 8.38 -6.45 18.71
N ASP A 237 7.18 -6.77 18.24
CA ASP A 237 6.39 -7.91 18.74
C ASP A 237 5.78 -8.78 17.63
N GLY A 238 5.90 -8.39 16.36
CA GLY A 238 5.36 -9.11 15.21
C GLY A 238 3.86 -8.92 14.99
N SER A 239 3.22 -8.01 15.71
CA SER A 239 1.81 -7.67 15.49
C SER A 239 1.59 -7.19 14.05
N VAL A 240 0.48 -7.62 13.45
CA VAL A 240 0.12 -7.27 12.06
C VAL A 240 -0.92 -6.17 12.07
N PHE A 241 -0.67 -5.11 11.31
CA PHE A 241 -1.59 -3.99 11.14
C PHE A 241 -2.17 -4.03 9.73
N VAL A 242 -3.49 -4.01 9.63
CA VAL A 242 -4.21 -4.10 8.36
C VAL A 242 -5.03 -2.83 8.16
N ALA A 243 -4.83 -2.17 7.02
CA ALA A 243 -5.71 -1.10 6.56
C ALA A 243 -7.03 -1.71 6.03
N ASP A 244 -8.05 -1.73 6.88
CA ASP A 244 -9.40 -2.20 6.57
C ASP A 244 -10.22 -1.03 6.01
N ALA A 245 -9.94 -0.70 4.74
CA ALA A 245 -10.14 0.63 4.19
C ALA A 245 -11.62 1.04 4.16
N TRP A 246 -12.52 0.15 3.74
CA TRP A 246 -13.95 0.48 3.66
C TRP A 246 -14.67 0.41 5.01
N ASN A 247 -14.07 -0.26 6.00
CA ASN A 247 -14.49 -0.15 7.40
C ASN A 247 -13.86 1.05 8.11
N ARG A 248 -13.01 1.83 7.44
CA ARG A 248 -12.43 3.09 7.93
C ARG A 248 -11.64 2.92 9.23
N ARG A 249 -10.93 1.80 9.33
CA ARG A 249 -10.17 1.43 10.52
C ARG A 249 -8.87 0.72 10.16
N ILE A 250 -7.90 0.83 11.05
CA ILE A 250 -6.76 -0.07 11.10
C ILE A 250 -7.10 -1.17 12.09
N GLN A 251 -6.92 -2.43 11.72
CA GLN A 251 -7.00 -3.54 12.67
C GLN A 251 -5.59 -3.99 13.05
N LYS A 252 -5.37 -4.18 14.36
CA LYS A 252 -4.21 -4.85 14.92
C LYS A 252 -4.55 -6.31 15.17
N LEU A 253 -3.73 -7.19 14.62
CA LEU A 253 -3.74 -8.64 14.85
C LEU A 253 -2.47 -9.05 15.58
N ALA A 254 -2.54 -10.13 16.33
CA ALA A 254 -1.37 -10.81 16.88
C ALA A 254 -0.60 -11.53 15.75
N PRO A 255 0.64 -12.00 15.98
CA PRO A 255 1.43 -12.72 14.98
C PRO A 255 0.75 -13.99 14.44
N ASP A 256 -0.15 -14.60 15.21
CA ASP A 256 -0.98 -15.74 14.80
C ASP A 256 -2.24 -15.34 14.01
N LEU A 257 -2.36 -14.05 13.67
CA LEU A 257 -3.46 -13.40 12.97
C LEU A 257 -4.77 -13.30 13.77
N SER A 258 -4.76 -13.60 15.07
CA SER A 258 -5.93 -13.36 15.93
C SER A 258 -6.16 -11.86 16.16
N PHE A 259 -7.42 -11.43 16.21
CA PHE A 259 -7.77 -10.03 16.41
C PHE A 259 -7.38 -9.53 17.80
N VAL A 260 -6.79 -8.33 17.88
CA VAL A 260 -6.37 -7.70 19.15
C VAL A 260 -7.10 -6.38 19.37
N ALA A 261 -7.05 -5.46 18.41
CA ALA A 261 -7.61 -4.12 18.56
C ALA A 261 -7.93 -3.48 17.20
N GLU A 262 -8.65 -2.36 17.24
CA GLU A 262 -8.93 -1.55 16.06
C GLU A 262 -8.82 -0.05 16.38
N TYR A 263 -8.46 0.73 15.36
CA TYR A 263 -8.27 2.17 15.45
C TYR A 263 -9.00 2.84 14.30
N ALA A 264 -9.93 3.75 14.60
CA ALA A 264 -10.66 4.49 13.56
C ALA A 264 -9.73 5.45 12.80
N VAL A 265 -9.91 5.55 11.49
CA VAL A 265 -9.17 6.47 10.63
C VAL A 265 -10.14 7.47 9.98
N PRO A 266 -10.10 8.76 10.36
CA PRO A 266 -11.07 9.76 9.90
C PRO A 266 -11.13 9.91 8.39
N GLY A 267 -9.97 9.91 7.75
CA GLY A 267 -9.79 10.28 6.35
C GLY A 267 -10.29 9.26 5.34
N TRP A 268 -10.52 8.01 5.75
CA TRP A 268 -10.87 6.92 4.84
C TRP A 268 -12.37 6.88 4.51
N GLU A 269 -12.97 8.01 4.17
CA GLU A 269 -14.41 8.08 3.85
C GLU A 269 -14.75 7.52 2.48
N SER A 270 -13.76 7.52 1.57
CA SER A 270 -13.96 7.14 0.19
C SER A 270 -14.05 5.63 0.00
N GLN A 271 -14.96 5.20 -0.85
CA GLN A 271 -15.03 3.80 -1.32
C GLN A 271 -14.37 3.58 -2.69
N GLU A 272 -13.65 4.57 -3.20
CA GLU A 272 -12.89 4.49 -4.45
C GLU A 272 -11.89 3.31 -4.46
N ILE A 273 -11.69 2.65 -5.60
CA ILE A 273 -11.06 1.31 -5.68
C ILE A 273 -9.59 1.31 -6.09
N PHE A 274 -9.07 2.38 -6.68
CA PHE A 274 -7.71 2.47 -7.21
C PHE A 274 -6.73 3.13 -6.24
N HIS A 275 -7.12 4.12 -5.44
CA HIS A 275 -6.23 4.86 -4.55
C HIS A 275 -6.51 4.49 -3.10
N LYS A 276 -5.83 3.46 -2.62
CA LYS A 276 -6.08 2.90 -1.31
C LYS A 276 -4.99 3.21 -0.30
N PRO A 277 -5.34 3.25 0.98
CA PRO A 277 -4.37 3.53 2.03
C PRO A 277 -3.47 2.35 2.33
N TYR A 278 -2.26 2.68 2.76
CA TYR A 278 -1.25 1.77 3.29
C TYR A 278 -1.00 2.06 4.75
N VAL A 279 -0.40 1.10 5.44
CA VAL A 279 0.06 1.24 6.82
C VAL A 279 1.51 0.76 6.93
N ALA A 280 2.29 1.44 7.77
CA ALA A 280 3.65 1.04 8.11
C ALA A 280 3.90 1.31 9.60
N VAL A 281 4.69 0.46 10.27
CA VAL A 281 4.93 0.56 11.71
C VAL A 281 6.41 0.82 11.98
N ALA A 282 6.69 1.91 12.70
CA ALA A 282 8.04 2.31 13.05
C ALA A 282 8.60 1.52 14.24
N PRO A 283 9.94 1.45 14.42
CA PRO A 283 10.56 0.77 15.57
C PRO A 283 10.16 1.30 16.95
N ASN A 284 9.70 2.55 17.05
CA ASN A 284 9.17 3.12 18.29
C ASN A 284 7.70 2.69 18.56
N GLY A 285 7.05 2.03 17.60
CA GLY A 285 5.66 1.60 17.65
C GLY A 285 4.65 2.52 17.01
N ASP A 286 5.08 3.63 16.43
CA ASP A 286 4.18 4.54 15.77
C ASP A 286 3.67 3.93 14.45
N ILE A 287 2.38 4.07 14.23
CA ILE A 287 1.67 3.52 13.08
C ILE A 287 1.41 4.67 12.12
N TYR A 288 2.01 4.60 10.96
CA TYR A 288 1.82 5.56 9.87
C TYR A 288 0.77 5.01 8.92
N ALA A 289 -0.20 5.83 8.57
CA ALA A 289 -1.30 5.44 7.70
C ALA A 289 -1.52 6.52 6.63
N SER A 290 -1.45 6.14 5.35
CA SER A 290 -1.70 7.09 4.27
C SER A 290 -3.19 7.36 4.11
N ASP A 291 -3.52 8.57 3.73
CA ASP A 291 -4.85 9.02 3.36
C ASP A 291 -4.74 9.66 1.97
N PRO A 292 -4.85 8.84 0.89
CA PRO A 292 -4.67 9.32 -0.47
C PRO A 292 -5.62 10.47 -0.82
N GLN A 293 -6.88 10.41 -0.37
CA GLN A 293 -7.93 11.32 -0.76
C GLN A 293 -7.83 12.69 -0.08
N MET A 294 -7.21 12.75 1.10
CA MET A 294 -6.95 14.02 1.80
C MET A 294 -5.47 14.40 1.81
N TYR A 295 -4.65 13.73 0.99
CA TYR A 295 -3.28 14.16 0.68
C TYR A 295 -2.34 14.18 1.90
N ARG A 296 -2.56 13.28 2.86
CA ARG A 296 -1.86 13.29 4.14
C ARG A 296 -1.49 11.92 4.65
N ILE A 297 -0.63 11.91 5.65
CA ILE A 297 -0.25 10.76 6.45
C ILE A 297 -0.71 11.00 7.89
N TYR A 298 -1.44 10.06 8.46
CA TYR A 298 -1.75 10.01 9.87
C TYR A 298 -0.67 9.24 10.63
N VAL A 299 -0.36 9.69 11.84
CA VAL A 299 0.56 9.01 12.76
C VAL A 299 -0.19 8.71 14.05
N TYR A 300 -0.34 7.44 14.37
CA TYR A 300 -0.89 6.95 15.63
C TYR A 300 0.24 6.46 16.53
N GLY A 301 0.09 6.63 17.84
CA GLY A 301 0.98 6.04 18.82
C GLY A 301 0.79 4.53 18.91
N ALA A 302 1.72 3.86 19.59
CA ALA A 302 1.62 2.43 19.90
C ALA A 302 0.37 2.05 20.72
N ASP A 303 -0.25 3.02 21.38
CA ASP A 303 -1.51 2.92 22.11
C ASP A 303 -2.75 3.08 21.22
N GLY A 304 -2.58 3.44 19.94
CA GLY A 304 -3.65 3.71 19.00
C GLY A 304 -4.17 5.15 19.00
N ALA A 305 -3.61 6.04 19.83
CA ALA A 305 -4.04 7.42 19.88
C ALA A 305 -3.44 8.23 18.71
N LEU A 306 -4.24 9.10 18.10
CA LEU A 306 -3.74 9.96 17.03
C LEU A 306 -2.71 10.96 17.58
N LYS A 307 -1.47 10.84 17.11
CA LYS A 307 -0.34 11.69 17.50
C LYS A 307 -0.20 12.92 16.61
N ALA A 308 -0.27 12.73 15.29
CA ALA A 308 -0.05 13.78 14.30
C ALA A 308 -0.73 13.46 12.96
N ALA A 309 -0.88 14.48 12.13
CA ALA A 309 -1.14 14.35 10.71
C ALA A 309 -0.24 15.32 9.93
N PHE A 310 0.32 14.92 8.80
CA PHE A 310 1.13 15.79 7.95
C PHE A 310 0.89 15.55 6.47
N GLY A 311 1.21 16.54 5.65
CA GLY A 311 0.92 16.55 4.22
C GLY A 311 -0.33 17.36 3.90
N ASN A 312 -0.36 17.86 2.67
CA ASN A 312 -1.46 18.57 2.06
C ASN A 312 -1.28 18.55 0.55
N TYR A 313 -2.35 18.81 -0.20
CA TYR A 313 -2.28 18.83 -1.66
C TYR A 313 -1.23 19.82 -2.17
N GLY A 314 -0.42 19.37 -3.12
CA GLY A 314 0.57 20.15 -3.85
C GLY A 314 1.82 19.32 -4.19
N ALA A 315 2.91 20.00 -4.52
CA ALA A 315 4.11 19.36 -5.07
C ALA A 315 5.43 19.89 -4.47
N ASP A 316 5.38 20.74 -3.44
CA ASP A 316 6.60 21.14 -2.74
C ASP A 316 7.13 20.03 -1.80
N MET A 317 8.16 20.33 -1.00
CA MET A 317 8.80 19.37 -0.09
C MET A 317 7.98 19.04 1.17
N THR A 318 6.88 19.74 1.43
CA THR A 318 5.95 19.53 2.54
C THR A 318 4.60 18.94 2.11
N GLN A 319 4.32 19.03 0.80
CA GLN A 319 3.08 18.64 0.17
C GLN A 319 3.17 17.26 -0.48
N ILE A 320 2.05 16.54 -0.51
CA ILE A 320 1.96 15.21 -1.11
C ILE A 320 0.75 15.22 -2.05
N GLY A 321 0.93 14.81 -3.30
CA GLY A 321 -0.10 14.83 -4.32
C GLY A 321 -1.06 13.65 -4.23
N LEU A 322 -0.54 12.44 -4.01
CA LEU A 322 -1.33 11.24 -3.75
C LEU A 322 -0.51 10.24 -2.91
N PRO A 323 -0.55 10.35 -1.56
CA PRO A 323 0.20 9.43 -0.70
C PRO A 323 -0.40 8.03 -0.79
N THR A 324 0.39 7.06 -1.26
CA THR A 324 -0.02 5.65 -1.35
C THR A 324 0.87 4.80 -0.46
N GLY A 325 1.79 4.02 -1.02
CA GLY A 325 2.64 3.11 -0.27
C GLY A 325 3.60 3.81 0.69
N LEU A 326 3.85 3.13 1.80
CA LEU A 326 4.66 3.61 2.92
C LEU A 326 5.71 2.54 3.26
N ALA A 327 6.94 2.98 3.53
CA ALA A 327 7.96 2.09 4.08
C ALA A 327 8.79 2.80 5.14
N ILE A 328 9.08 2.10 6.23
CA ILE A 328 9.99 2.60 7.25
C ILE A 328 11.40 2.21 6.88
N ASP A 329 12.29 3.20 6.87
CA ASP A 329 13.73 2.99 6.83
C ASP A 329 14.30 3.16 8.24
N ALA A 330 14.48 2.04 8.92
CA ALA A 330 15.04 2.01 10.28
C ALA A 330 16.51 2.45 10.31
N THR A 331 17.25 2.36 9.20
CA THR A 331 18.68 2.72 9.14
C THR A 331 18.87 4.24 9.17
N SER A 332 17.93 4.99 8.59
CA SER A 332 17.95 6.45 8.54
C SER A 332 16.89 7.11 9.45
N ASN A 333 16.15 6.30 10.22
CA ASN A 333 15.03 6.75 11.06
C ASN A 333 14.04 7.63 10.28
N SER A 334 13.63 7.15 9.11
CA SER A 334 12.76 7.88 8.17
C SER A 334 11.61 7.02 7.65
N ILE A 335 10.63 7.68 7.05
CA ILE A 335 9.54 7.06 6.29
C ILE A 335 9.62 7.50 4.83
N LEU A 336 9.54 6.54 3.92
CA LEU A 336 9.38 6.76 2.50
C LEU A 336 7.88 6.76 2.19
N VAL A 337 7.44 7.75 1.42
CA VAL A 337 6.06 7.91 0.97
C VAL A 337 6.04 7.94 -0.55
N ALA A 338 5.33 7.01 -1.16
CA ALA A 338 5.06 7.03 -2.59
C ALA A 338 4.00 8.09 -2.89
N ASP A 339 4.40 9.13 -3.61
CA ASP A 339 3.55 10.25 -4.03
C ASP A 339 3.21 10.06 -5.52
N ALA A 340 2.15 9.29 -5.74
CA ALA A 340 1.85 8.70 -7.04
C ALA A 340 1.49 9.76 -8.10
N ASP A 341 0.72 10.80 -7.74
CA ASP A 341 0.30 11.84 -8.68
C ASP A 341 1.45 12.78 -9.07
N ASN A 342 2.40 13.02 -8.16
CA ASN A 342 3.60 13.81 -8.46
C ASN A 342 4.76 12.97 -9.01
N ASN A 343 4.54 11.68 -9.29
CA ASN A 343 5.53 10.78 -9.88
C ASN A 343 6.86 10.75 -9.11
N ARG A 344 6.79 10.66 -7.77
CA ARG A 344 7.96 10.72 -6.91
C ARG A 344 7.82 9.86 -5.65
N VAL A 345 8.94 9.57 -5.01
CA VAL A 345 8.96 9.04 -3.64
C VAL A 345 9.62 10.09 -2.73
N MET A 346 8.98 10.44 -1.63
CA MET A 346 9.47 11.42 -0.66
C MET A 346 9.97 10.72 0.58
N VAL A 347 11.03 11.24 1.21
CA VAL A 347 11.56 10.71 2.47
C VAL A 347 11.36 11.75 3.56
N PHE A 348 10.66 11.39 4.63
CA PHE A 348 10.40 12.25 5.78
C PHE A 348 11.06 11.66 7.03
N PRO A 349 11.59 12.48 7.95
CA PRO A 349 12.06 11.98 9.23
C PRO A 349 10.88 11.40 10.03
N LEU A 350 11.12 10.32 10.79
CA LEU A 350 10.12 9.85 11.75
C LEU A 350 9.91 10.89 12.86
N LEU A 351 8.70 10.94 13.39
CA LEU A 351 8.39 11.81 14.52
C LEU A 351 9.11 11.33 15.79
N PRO A 352 9.56 12.28 16.65
CA PRO A 352 10.33 11.97 17.86
C PRO A 352 9.54 11.23 18.94
#